data_AF-A0AA91EXW3-F1
#
_entry.id   AF-A0AA91EXW3-F1
#
_cell.length_a   1.000
_cell.length_b   1.000
_cell.length_c   1.000
_cell.angle_alpha   90.00
_cell.angle_beta   90.00
_cell.angle_gamma   90.00
#
_symmetry.space_group_name_H-M   'P 1'
#
loop_
_entity.id
_entity.type
_entity.pdbx_description
1 polymer ?
#
loop_
_entity_poly.entity_id
_entity_poly.type
_entity_poly.pdbx_seq_one_letter_code
_entity_poly.pdbx_strand_id
1 'polypeptide(L)'
;MDISADDVRRLLTAGETDTELVLIEGRIEIVPAAELASAAYRGALRVASRDEIVQRIGGRESVSARELEEQAEALNTAVRNLGA
;
A
#
# COMPACT_ATOMS: atom_id res chain seq x y z
N MET A 1 13.03 3.87 6.11
CA MET A 1 12.22 3.26 5.05
C MET A 1 10.81 3.71 5.33
N ASP A 2 10.19 4.37 4.36
CA ASP A 2 8.95 5.11 4.63
C ASP A 2 8.05 5.04 3.39
N ILE A 3 6.79 4.73 3.60
CA ILE A 3 5.74 4.77 2.58
C ILE A 3 5.47 6.24 2.29
N SER A 4 5.50 6.64 1.01
CA SER A 4 5.28 8.02 0.60
C SER A 4 3.85 8.24 0.06
N ALA A 5 3.44 9.50 -0.04
CA ALA A 5 2.20 9.87 -0.72
C ALA A 5 2.16 9.41 -2.19
N ASP A 6 3.32 9.32 -2.85
CA ASP A 6 3.41 8.80 -4.22
C ASP A 6 3.12 7.29 -4.27
N ASP A 7 3.55 6.51 -3.28
CA ASP A 7 3.25 5.08 -3.19
C ASP A 7 1.75 4.84 -3.00
N VAL A 8 1.10 5.61 -2.13
CA VAL A 8 -0.35 5.56 -1.94
C VAL A 8 -1.08 5.95 -3.23
N ARG A 9 -0.62 7.01 -3.91
CA ARG A 9 -1.18 7.44 -5.19
C ARG A 9 -1.05 6.35 -6.25
N ARG A 10 0.14 5.74 -6.37
CA ARG A 10 0.38 4.65 -7.32
C ARG A 10 -0.54 3.47 -7.07
N LEU A 11 -0.74 3.08 -5.81
CA LEU A 11 -1.66 2.00 -5.44
C LEU A 11 -3.11 2.32 -5.86
N LEU A 12 -3.58 3.55 -5.63
CA LEU A 12 -4.93 3.96 -6.02
C LEU A 12 -5.13 4.02 -7.55
N THR A 13 -4.07 4.38 -8.28
CA THR A 13 -4.06 4.43 -9.75
C THR A 13 -3.71 3.09 -10.41
N ALA A 14 -3.33 2.07 -9.64
CA ALA A 14 -3.09 0.73 -10.17
C ALA A 14 -4.40 0.22 -10.79
N GLY A 15 -4.35 -0.11 -12.08
CA GLY A 15 -5.55 -0.42 -12.86
C GLY A 15 -6.31 -1.66 -12.42
N GLU A 16 -5.69 -2.51 -11.58
CA GLU A 16 -6.33 -3.71 -11.03
C GLU A 16 -6.85 -3.46 -9.61
N THR A 17 -8.12 -3.83 -9.37
CA THR A 17 -8.77 -3.71 -8.06
C THR A 17 -8.08 -4.57 -6.99
N ASP A 18 -7.41 -5.63 -7.41
CA ASP A 18 -6.74 -6.62 -6.57
C ASP A 18 -5.22 -6.34 -6.47
N THR A 19 -4.86 -5.07 -6.22
CA THR A 19 -3.48 -4.64 -6.07
C THR A 19 -3.15 -4.41 -4.59
N GLU A 20 -1.97 -4.87 -4.19
CA GLU A 20 -1.47 -4.90 -2.82
C GLU A 20 -0.19 -4.05 -2.72
N LEU A 21 -0.12 -3.21 -1.69
CA LEU A 21 1.10 -2.55 -1.25
C LEU A 21 1.83 -3.48 -0.29
N VAL A 22 3.06 -3.81 -0.63
CA VAL A 22 3.86 -4.81 0.09
C VAL A 22 5.21 -4.25 0.47
N LEU A 23 5.75 -4.75 1.57
CA LEU A 23 7.10 -4.49 2.01
C LEU A 23 7.94 -5.75 1.82
N ILE A 24 8.95 -5.70 0.96
CA ILE A 24 9.87 -6.81 0.72
C ILE A 24 11.32 -6.33 0.67
N GLU A 25 12.20 -6.99 1.43
CA GLU A 25 13.63 -6.66 1.52
C GLU A 25 13.93 -5.16 1.75
N GLY A 26 13.05 -4.52 2.52
CA GLY A 26 13.16 -3.11 2.81
C GLY A 26 12.78 -2.15 1.69
N ARG A 27 11.99 -2.61 0.72
CA ARG A 27 11.43 -1.84 -0.38
C ARG A 27 9.91 -1.95 -0.39
N ILE A 28 9.25 -0.84 -0.72
CA ILE A 28 7.80 -0.80 -0.96
C ILE A 28 7.56 -1.14 -2.42
N GLU A 29 6.72 -2.14 -2.67
CA GLU A 29 6.28 -2.53 -4.01
C GLU A 29 4.75 -2.61 -4.08
N ILE A 30 4.24 -2.46 -5.30
CA ILE A 30 2.81 -2.52 -5.60
C ILE A 30 2.63 -3.68 -6.57
N VAL A 31 1.92 -4.71 -6.14
CA VAL A 31 1.85 -5.98 -6.85
C VAL A 31 0.41 -6.49 -6.91
N PRO A 32 0.00 -7.20 -7.96
CA PRO A 32 -1.27 -7.92 -7.96
C PRO A 32 -1.28 -8.94 -6.80
N ALA A 33 -2.42 -9.14 -6.13
CA ALA A 33 -2.48 -10.10 -5.03
C ALA A 33 -2.19 -11.54 -5.51
N ALA A 34 -2.49 -11.85 -6.77
CA ALA A 34 -2.13 -13.13 -7.40
C ALA A 34 -0.61 -13.38 -7.45
N GLU A 35 0.21 -12.33 -7.51
CA GLU A 35 1.67 -12.42 -7.56
C GLU A 35 2.30 -12.62 -6.17
N LEU A 36 1.57 -12.37 -5.08
CA LEU A 36 2.09 -12.56 -3.71
C LEU A 36 2.54 -14.00 -3.42
N ALA A 37 1.95 -14.98 -4.10
CA ALA A 37 2.35 -16.39 -3.98
C ALA A 37 3.60 -16.75 -4.81
N SER A 38 4.02 -15.87 -5.72
CA SER A 38 5.20 -16.07 -6.57
C SER A 38 6.49 -16.06 -5.75
N ALA A 39 7.51 -16.76 -6.24
CA ALA A 39 8.80 -16.84 -5.56
C ALA A 39 9.46 -15.45 -5.35
N ALA A 40 9.18 -14.48 -6.24
CA ALA A 40 9.70 -13.13 -6.18
C ALA A 40 9.21 -12.34 -4.94
N TYR A 41 8.01 -12.62 -4.46
CA TYR A 41 7.40 -11.93 -3.32
C TYR A 41 7.29 -12.80 -2.06
N ARG A 42 8.01 -13.93 -2.05
CA ARG A 42 8.06 -14.82 -0.89
C ARG A 42 8.70 -14.09 0.28
N GLY A 43 7.94 -13.91 1.36
CA GLY A 43 8.38 -13.14 2.53
C GLY A 43 8.05 -11.65 2.48
N ALA A 44 7.33 -11.20 1.44
CA ALA A 44 6.73 -9.88 1.44
C ALA A 44 5.71 -9.75 2.57
N LEU A 45 5.80 -8.65 3.33
CA LEU A 45 4.79 -8.26 4.30
C LEU A 45 3.73 -7.44 3.58
N ARG A 46 2.49 -7.95 3.54
CA ARG A 46 1.33 -7.18 3.05
C ARG A 46 1.09 -6.01 4.01
N VAL A 47 1.04 -4.80 3.46
CA VAL A 47 0.80 -3.58 4.23
C VAL A 47 -0.66 -3.16 4.12
N ALA A 48 -1.18 -3.03 2.89
CA ALA A 48 -2.58 -2.70 2.63
C ALA A 48 -2.95 -3.01 1.17
N SER A 49 -4.21 -3.35 0.93
CA SER A 49 -4.78 -3.44 -0.41
C SER A 49 -5.30 -2.10 -0.92
N ARG A 50 -5.46 -1.96 -2.25
CA ARG A 50 -6.10 -0.80 -2.86
C ARG A 50 -7.50 -0.55 -2.28
N ASP A 51 -8.30 -1.61 -2.15
CA ASP A 51 -9.66 -1.51 -1.62
C ASP A 51 -9.68 -1.00 -0.18
N GLU A 52 -8.76 -1.45 0.68
CA GLU A 52 -8.63 -0.93 2.04
C GLU A 52 -8.34 0.57 2.07
N ILE A 53 -7.47 1.07 1.17
CA ILE A 53 -7.20 2.51 1.10
C ILE A 53 -8.43 3.25 0.58
N VAL A 54 -9.10 2.74 -0.45
CA VAL A 54 -10.34 3.32 -0.98
C VAL A 54 -11.43 3.39 0.10
N GLN A 55 -11.58 2.36 0.91
CA GLN A 55 -12.52 2.38 2.03
C GLN A 55 -12.13 3.42 3.09
N ARG A 56 -10.84 3.56 3.42
CA ARG A 56 -10.35 4.53 4.41
C ARG A 56 -10.58 5.99 4.00
N ILE A 57 -10.52 6.30 2.71
CA ILE A 57 -10.77 7.65 2.17
C ILE A 57 -12.26 7.93 1.86
N GLY A 58 -13.15 7.01 2.25
CA GLY A 58 -14.60 7.15 2.09
C GLY A 58 -15.14 6.74 0.72
N GLY A 59 -14.48 5.81 0.03
CA GLY A 59 -14.92 5.27 -1.26
C GLY A 59 -14.70 6.22 -2.45
N ARG A 60 -13.89 7.26 -2.28
CA ARG A 60 -13.61 8.26 -3.32
C ARG A 60 -12.38 7.86 -4.13
N GLU A 61 -12.41 8.08 -5.44
CA GLU A 61 -11.25 7.86 -6.31
C GLU A 61 -10.31 9.07 -6.35
N SER A 62 -10.86 10.27 -6.10
CA SER A 62 -10.11 11.53 -6.08
C SER A 62 -9.65 11.86 -4.66
N VAL A 63 -8.33 11.83 -4.44
CA VAL A 63 -7.70 12.09 -3.14
C VAL A 63 -6.82 13.34 -3.24
N SER A 64 -6.85 14.17 -2.21
CA SER A 64 -5.99 15.36 -2.14
C SER A 64 -4.56 14.97 -1.74
N ALA A 65 -3.56 15.79 -2.11
CA ALA A 65 -2.16 15.55 -1.72
C ALA A 65 -2.00 15.35 -0.20
N ARG A 66 -2.66 16.21 0.59
CA ARG A 66 -2.70 16.11 2.05
C ARG A 66 -3.23 14.77 2.54
N GLU A 67 -4.33 14.29 1.97
CA GLU A 67 -4.91 13.01 2.39
C GLU A 67 -4.02 11.82 2.00
N LEU A 68 -3.29 11.91 0.88
CA LEU A 68 -2.29 10.90 0.51
C LEU A 68 -1.15 10.86 1.52
N GLU A 69 -0.69 12.02 2.00
CA GLU A 69 0.32 12.12 3.06
C GLU A 69 -0.19 11.52 4.37
N GLU A 70 -1.42 11.85 4.78
CA GLU A 70 -2.05 11.31 5.99
C GLU A 70 -2.19 9.77 5.92
N GLN A 71 -2.56 9.23 4.76
CA GLN A 71 -2.60 7.77 4.56
C GLN A 71 -1.21 7.15 4.62
N ALA A 72 -0.20 7.79 4.03
CA ALA A 72 1.17 7.30 4.05
C ALA A 72 1.72 7.22 5.49
N GLU A 73 1.51 8.26 6.31
CA GLU A 73 1.88 8.26 7.73
C GLU A 73 1.15 7.18 8.54
N ALA A 74 -0.14 6.98 8.27
CA ALA A 74 -0.93 5.92 8.92
C ALA A 74 -0.40 4.52 8.57
N LEU A 75 -0.05 4.27 7.31
CA LEU A 75 0.53 3.00 6.88
C LEU A 75 1.92 2.79 7.47
N ASN A 76 2.77 3.81 7.51
CA ASN A 76 4.07 3.73 8.18
C ASN A 76 3.94 3.36 9.65
N THR A 77 2.96 3.94 10.34
CA THR A 77 2.67 3.60 11.73
C THR A 77 2.23 2.14 11.87
N ALA A 78 1.36 1.66 10.98
CA ALA A 78 0.92 0.27 10.95
C ALA A 78 2.10 -0.70 10.71
N VAL A 79 2.98 -0.41 9.76
CA VAL A 79 4.19 -1.21 9.49
C VAL A 79 5.12 -1.26 10.69
N ARG A 80 5.34 -0.12 11.36
CA ARG A 80 6.17 -0.06 12.58
C ARG A 80 5.59 -0.91 13.71
N ASN A 81 4.27 -0.96 13.83
CA ASN A 81 3.59 -1.80 14.82
C ASN A 81 3.62 -3.30 14.46
N LEU A 82 3.67 -3.64 13.16
CA LEU A 82 3.78 -5.03 12.69
C LEU A 82 5.20 -5.60 12.84
N GLY A 83 6.22 -4.74 12.82
CA GLY A 83 7.63 -5.11 13.01
C GLY A 83 8.17 -4.92 14.44
N ALA A 84 7.30 -4.61 15.41
CA ALA A 84 7.63 -4.42 16.82
C ALA A 84 7.66 -5.74 17.61
#